data_AF-A0A3P8CQR4-F1
#
_entry.id   AF-A0A3P8CQR4-F1
#
_cell.length_a   1.000
_cell.length_b   1.000
_cell.length_c   1.000
_cell.angle_alpha   90.00
_cell.angle_beta   90.00
_cell.angle_gamma   90.00
#
_symmetry.space_group_name_H-M   'P 1'
#
loop_
_entity.id
_entity.type
_entity.pdbx_description
1 polymer ?
#
loop_
_entity_poly.entity_id
_entity_poly.type
_entity_poly.pdbx_seq_one_letter_code
_entity_poly.pdbx_strand_id
1 'polypeptide(L)' 'MAETSTDSSGYFYIEGHKKEISNIDPKVNIYHRCYYVGVGYQKVSFDVPSNFTVRGRKPEKTFDLGTIDLAPKLKGQ' A
#
# COMPACT_ATOMS: atom_id res chain seq x y z
N MET A 1 -10.61 -5.61 -1.84
CA MET A 1 -10.00 -4.43 -1.20
C MET A 1 -9.80 -4.79 0.26
N ALA A 2 -8.83 -4.17 0.92
CA ALA A 2 -8.58 -4.34 2.35
C ALA A 2 -7.99 -3.03 2.89
N GLU A 3 -8.03 -2.87 4.21
CA GLU A 3 -7.38 -1.77 4.93
C GLU A 3 -6.70 -2.30 6.19
N THR A 4 -5.64 -1.63 6.63
CA THR A 4 -4.95 -1.92 7.90
C THR A 4 -4.26 -0.66 8.41
N SER A 5 -3.82 -0.69 9.67
CA SER A 5 -2.97 0.34 10.28
C SER A 5 -1.60 -0.24 10.61
N THR A 6 -0.57 0.60 10.60
CA THR A 6 0.74 0.20 11.08
C THR A 6 0.73 -0.05 12.58
N ASP A 7 1.59 -0.95 13.06
CA ASP A 7 1.88 -1.06 14.48
C ASP A 7 2.73 0.12 14.99
N SER A 8 3.11 0.07 16.27
CA SER A 8 3.93 1.11 16.91
C SER A 8 5.35 1.24 16.34
N SER A 9 5.83 0.22 15.63
CA SER A 9 7.14 0.19 14.97
C SER A 9 7.05 0.53 13.48
N GLY A 10 5.85 0.80 12.96
CA GLY A 10 5.60 1.14 11.56
C GLY A 10 5.38 -0.06 10.63
N TYR A 11 5.33 -1.28 11.14
CA TYR A 11 5.09 -2.48 10.32
C TYR A 11 3.61 -2.64 10.00
N PHE A 12 3.32 -3.14 8.80
CA PHE A 12 1.98 -3.58 8.41
C PHE A 12 2.06 -4.78 7.47
N TYR A 13 1.01 -5.60 7.50
CA TYR A 13 0.78 -6.66 6.53
C TYR A 13 -0.67 -6.56 6.06
N ILE A 14 -0.91 -6.71 4.76
CA ILE A 14 -2.25 -6.61 4.18
C ILE A 14 -2.40 -7.55 3.00
N GLU A 15 -3.53 -8.25 2.97
CA GLU A 15 -3.98 -9.03 1.83
C GLU A 15 -5.40 -8.62 1.44
N GLY A 16 -5.72 -8.72 0.16
CA GLY A 16 -7.04 -8.37 -0.33
C GLY A 16 -7.35 -9.03 -1.66
N HIS A 17 -8.64 -9.13 -1.97
CA HIS A 17 -9.10 -9.67 -3.25
C HIS A 17 -10.11 -8.72 -3.89
N LYS A 18 -10.27 -8.82 -5.21
CA LYS A 18 -11.32 -8.13 -5.97
C LYS A 18 -11.75 -9.03 -7.11
N LYS A 19 -13.04 -8.99 -7.45
CA LYS A 19 -13.59 -9.71 -8.60
C LYS A 19 -13.54 -8.79 -9.82
N GLU A 20 -12.72 -9.13 -10.81
CA GLU A 20 -12.61 -8.44 -12.09
C GLU A 20 -12.56 -9.45 -13.23
N ILE A 21 -12.86 -8.99 -14.46
CA ILE A 21 -12.78 -9.82 -15.68
C ILE A 21 -11.32 -9.93 -16.15
N SER A 22 -10.59 -8.82 -16.07
CA SER A 22 -9.14 -8.73 -16.34
C SER A 22 -8.31 -9.01 -15.08
N ASN A 23 -6.98 -8.98 -15.24
CA ASN A 23 -6.08 -8.89 -14.09
C ASN A 23 -6.34 -7.57 -13.34
N ILE A 24 -6.12 -7.60 -12.03
CA ILE A 24 -6.17 -6.41 -11.19
C ILE A 24 -4.85 -5.67 -11.24
N ASP A 25 -4.90 -4.35 -11.06
CA ASP A 25 -3.73 -3.48 -10.89
C ASP A 25 -3.73 -2.91 -9.47
N PRO A 26 -3.23 -3.66 -8.45
CA PRO A 26 -3.31 -3.24 -7.08
C PRO A 26 -2.37 -2.06 -6.79
N LYS A 27 -2.86 -1.13 -5.98
CA LYS A 27 -2.07 -0.03 -5.43
C LYS A 27 -2.15 -0.04 -3.90
N VAL A 28 -1.01 0.17 -3.24
CA VAL A 28 -0.98 0.45 -1.80
C VAL A 28 -1.00 1.95 -1.61
N ASN A 29 -2.02 2.44 -0.90
CA ASN A 29 -2.15 3.86 -0.56
C ASN A 29 -1.88 4.01 0.94
N ILE A 30 -0.86 4.77 1.31
CA ILE A 30 -0.52 5.09 2.69
C ILE A 30 -1.04 6.49 2.99
N TYR A 31 -1.93 6.61 3.98
CA TYR A 31 -2.45 7.88 4.48
C TYR A 31 -1.79 8.20 5.82
N HIS A 32 -1.09 9.34 5.92
CA HIS A 32 -0.28 9.65 7.11
C HIS A 32 -0.27 11.16 7.44
N ARG A 33 0.24 11.49 8.63
CA ARG A 33 0.44 12.87 9.11
C ARG A 33 1.89 13.16 9.51
N CYS A 34 2.83 12.30 9.16
CA CYS A 34 4.26 12.49 9.45
C CYS A 34 4.71 13.88 8.97
N TYR A 35 5.26 14.68 9.89
CA TYR A 35 5.76 16.04 9.62
C TYR A 35 4.75 16.98 8.92
N TYR A 36 3.44 16.76 9.13
CA TYR A 36 2.37 17.57 8.54
C TYR A 36 1.42 18.11 9.63
N VAL A 37 1.28 19.43 9.69
CA VAL A 37 0.34 20.13 10.58
C VAL A 37 -0.74 20.76 9.72
N GLY A 38 -1.85 20.05 9.56
CA GLY A 38 -3.02 20.48 8.81
C GLY A 38 -4.20 19.51 8.96
N VAL A 39 -5.34 19.86 8.37
CA VAL A 39 -6.54 18.99 8.40
C VAL A 39 -6.39 17.90 7.34
N GLY A 40 -6.67 16.65 7.72
CA GLY A 40 -6.66 15.50 6.80
C GLY A 40 -5.39 14.66 6.88
N TYR A 41 -5.05 14.00 5.77
CA TYR A 41 -3.91 13.09 5.65
C TYR A 41 -3.15 13.36 4.34
N GLN A 42 -1.83 13.25 4.38
CA GLN A 42 -0.99 13.12 3.20
C GLN A 42 -1.15 11.70 2.63
N LYS A 43 -1.01 11.56 1.31
CA LYS A 43 -1.16 10.28 0.60
C LYS A 43 0.09 9.98 -0.20
N VAL A 44 0.66 8.79 0.00
CA VAL A 44 1.69 8.20 -0.87
C VAL A 44 1.12 6.93 -1.49
N SER A 45 1.42 6.68 -2.77
CA SER A 45 0.87 5.54 -3.51
C SER A 45 1.99 4.73 -4.13
N PHE A 46 1.91 3.41 -4.01
CA PHE A 46 2.84 2.45 -4.59
C PHE A 46 2.10 1.46 -5.46
N ASP A 47 2.62 1.21 -6.66
CA ASP A 47 2.11 0.16 -7.53
C ASP A 47 2.63 -1.21 -7.06
N VAL A 48 1.72 -2.19 -6.96
CA VAL A 48 2.09 -3.58 -6.68
C VAL A 48 2.31 -4.26 -8.03
N PRO A 49 3.51 -4.81 -8.31
CA PRO A 49 3.77 -5.45 -9.58
C PRO A 49 2.79 -6.61 -9.84
N SER A 50 2.30 -6.71 -11.08
CA SER A 50 1.23 -7.65 -11.44
C SER A 50 1.60 -9.13 -11.22
N ASN A 51 2.89 -9.47 -11.18
CA ASN A 51 3.39 -10.81 -10.85
C ASN A 51 3.21 -11.21 -9.36
N PHE A 52 2.72 -10.30 -8.51
CA PHE A 52 2.26 -10.58 -7.14
C PHE A 52 0.73 -10.74 -7.05
N THR A 53 0.04 -10.70 -8.19
CA THR A 53 -1.39 -11.00 -8.26
C THR A 53 -1.61 -12.42 -8.73
N VAL A 54 -2.65 -13.07 -8.21
CA VAL A 54 -3.01 -14.44 -8.57
C VAL A 54 -4.51 -14.54 -8.83
N ARG A 55 -4.90 -15.50 -9.67
CA ARG A 55 -6.31 -15.85 -9.83
C ARG A 55 -6.76 -16.66 -8.62
N GLY A 56 -7.73 -16.13 -7.88
CA GLY A 56 -8.26 -16.77 -6.69
C GLY A 56 -8.44 -15.77 -5.56
N ARG A 57 -8.70 -16.29 -4.35
CA ARG A 57 -8.91 -15.45 -3.16
C ARG A 57 -7.71 -15.38 -2.22
N LYS A 58 -6.77 -16.32 -2.35
CA LYS A 58 -5.62 -16.44 -1.45
C LYS A 58 -4.34 -16.04 -2.21
N PRO A 59 -3.54 -15.11 -1.67
CA PRO A 59 -2.25 -14.77 -2.27
C PRO A 59 -1.26 -15.93 -2.12
N GLU A 60 -0.37 -16.09 -3.10
CA GLU A 60 0.71 -17.10 -3.07
C GLU A 60 2.07 -16.50 -2.68
N LYS A 61 2.22 -15.19 -2.83
CA LYS A 61 3.47 -14.44 -2.62
C LYS A 61 3.15 -13.10 -1.99
N THR A 62 4.08 -12.60 -1.19
CA THR A 62 3.99 -11.27 -0.58
C THR A 62 4.97 -10.34 -1.28
N PHE A 63 4.48 -9.18 -1.69
CA PHE A 63 5.33 -8.09 -2.17
C PHE A 63 5.84 -7.28 -0.97
N ASP A 64 7.15 -7.17 -0.83
CA ASP A 64 7.78 -6.36 0.20
C ASP A 64 8.01 -4.94 -0.33
N LEU A 65 7.36 -3.96 0.29
CA LEU A 65 7.53 -2.53 -0.02
C LEU A 65 8.83 -1.95 0.57
N GLY A 66 9.51 -2.69 1.44
CA GLY A 66 10.66 -2.24 2.20
C GLY A 66 10.31 -1.19 3.26
N THR A 67 11.33 -0.47 3.70
CA THR A 67 11.18 0.64 4.65
C THR A 67 11.10 1.96 3.90
N ILE A 68 10.02 2.70 4.13
CA ILE A 68 9.74 3.97 3.46
C ILE A 68 9.79 5.10 4.47
N ASP A 69 10.59 6.13 4.20
CA ASP A 69 10.55 7.37 4.95
C ASP A 69 9.39 8.25 4.44
N LEU A 70 8.44 8.52 5.33
CA LEU A 70 7.25 9.33 5.05
C LEU A 70 7.43 10.82 5.42
N ALA A 71 8.61 11.23 5.90
CA ALA A 71 8.90 12.61 6.27
C ALA A 71 9.24 13.52 5.07
N PRO A 72 10.07 13.10 4.10
CA PRO A 72 10.32 13.88 2.91
C PRO A 72 9.06 13.85 2.05
N LYS A 73 8.67 15.00 1.49
CA LYS A 73 7.86 14.97 0.27
C LYS A 73 8.70 14.23 -0.76
N LEU A 74 8.37 12.99 -1.09
CA LEU A 74 8.99 12.25 -2.19
C LEU A 74 8.93 13.15 -3.43
N LYS A 75 10.03 13.86 -3.72
CA LYS A 75 10.14 14.74 -4.88
C LYS A 75 10.51 13.84 -6.06
N GLY A 76 9.59 13.70 -7.01
CA GLY A 76 9.82 12.97 -8.24
C GLY A 76 8.65 12.07 -8.59
N GLN A 77 7.62 12.70 -9.16
CA GLN A 77 6.67 12.04 -10.04
C GLN A 77 7.23 12.10 -11.46
#